data_AF-A0A494RGV9-F1
#
_entry.id   AF-A0A494RGV9-F1
#
_cell.length_a   1.000
_cell.length_b   1.000
_cell.length_c   1.000
_cell.angle_alpha   90.00
_cell.angle_beta   90.00
_cell.angle_gamma   90.00
#
_symmetry.space_group_name_H-M   'P 1'
#
loop_
_entity.id
_entity.type
_entity.pdbx_description
1 polymer ?
#
loop_
_entity_poly.entity_id
_entity_poly.type
_entity_poly.pdbx_seq_one_letter_code
_entity_poly.pdbx_strand_id
1 'polypeptide(L)' 'MDVFYCLIHTPEAITPELCVLPGGTELDAMRGLTEVARDWPRLERIDLYRGNCEVRSFVPSDLATLRFPRALAA' A
#
# COMPACT_ATOMS: atom_id res chain seq x y z
N MET A 1 5.69 -17.97 -4.91
CA MET A 1 5.22 -16.67 -5.40
C MET A 1 4.72 -15.92 -4.19
N ASP A 2 5.28 -14.76 -3.91
CA ASP A 2 4.85 -13.94 -2.78
C ASP A 2 3.61 -13.15 -3.17
N VAL A 3 2.61 -13.16 -2.29
CA VAL A 3 1.39 -12.36 -2.46
C VAL A 3 1.48 -11.18 -1.52
N PHE A 4 1.41 -9.99 -2.09
CA PHE A 4 1.33 -8.75 -1.33
C PHE A 4 -0.12 -8.27 -1.29
N TYR A 5 -0.57 -7.87 -0.11
CA TYR A 5 -1.85 -7.20 0.07
C TYR A 5 -1.69 -6.13 1.13
N CYS A 6 -2.64 -5.21 1.17
CA CYS A 6 -2.70 -4.21 2.20
C CYS A 6 -4.07 -4.14 2.86
N LEU A 7 -4.07 -3.67 4.11
CA LEU A 7 -5.26 -3.32 4.87
C LEU A 7 -5.35 -1.80 4.97
N ILE A 8 -6.45 -1.26 4.50
CA ILE A 8 -6.71 0.17 4.39
C ILE A 8 -7.59 0.57 5.58
N HIS A 9 -7.07 1.44 6.43
CA HIS A 9 -7.79 1.98 7.57
C HIS A 9 -8.31 3.37 7.25
N THR A 10 -9.61 3.56 7.46
CA THR A 10 -10.29 4.84 7.38
C THR A 10 -11.10 5.08 8.65
N PRO A 11 -11.33 6.34 9.04
CA PRO A 11 -12.07 6.65 10.25
C PRO A 11 -13.53 6.19 10.18
N GLU A 12 -14.09 6.07 8.99
CA GLU A 12 -15.48 5.67 8.78
C GLU A 12 -15.69 4.15 8.86
N ALA A 13 -14.64 3.35 8.64
CA ALA A 13 -14.73 1.90 8.56
C ALA A 13 -14.25 1.22 9.85
N ILE A 14 -15.14 0.46 10.49
CA ILE A 14 -14.79 -0.36 11.67
C ILE A 14 -13.84 -1.50 11.26
N THR A 15 -14.07 -2.07 10.07
CA THR A 15 -13.24 -3.13 9.50
C THR A 15 -12.36 -2.57 8.39
N PRO A 16 -11.04 -2.85 8.40
CA PRO A 16 -10.15 -2.41 7.35
C PRO A 16 -10.53 -3.02 6.00
N GLU A 17 -10.37 -2.26 4.92
CA GLU A 17 -10.57 -2.79 3.57
C GLU A 17 -9.31 -3.50 3.07
N LEU A 18 -9.49 -4.67 2.46
CA LEU A 18 -8.38 -5.45 1.91
C LEU A 18 -8.20 -5.15 0.42
N CYS A 19 -6.96 -4.80 0.05
CA CYS A 19 -6.56 -4.61 -1.35
C CYS A 19 -5.38 -5.54 -1.68
N VAL A 20 -5.52 -6.32 -2.75
CA VAL A 20 -4.43 -7.17 -3.26
C VAL A 20 -3.58 -6.34 -4.21
N LEU A 21 -2.27 -6.29 -3.96
CA LEU A 21 -1.35 -5.47 -4.72
C LEU A 21 -0.81 -6.23 -5.94
N PRO A 22 -0.70 -5.57 -7.10
CA PRO A 22 -0.14 -6.20 -8.29
C PRO A 22 1.38 -6.37 -8.17
N GLY A 23 1.90 -7.43 -8.77
CA GLY A 23 3.33 -7.71 -8.84
C GLY A 23 3.83 -8.71 -7.81
N GLY A 24 5.04 -9.23 -8.04
CA GLY A 24 5.66 -10.26 -7.21
C GLY A 24 6.81 -9.75 -6.33
N THR A 25 7.05 -8.44 -6.31
CA THR A 25 8.17 -7.82 -5.60
C THR A 25 7.67 -6.77 -4.61
N GLU A 26 8.46 -6.52 -3.57
CA GLU A 26 8.16 -5.47 -2.59
C GLU A 26 8.11 -4.09 -3.25
N LEU A 27 8.95 -3.82 -4.26
CA LEU A 27 8.94 -2.55 -4.98
C LEU A 27 7.63 -2.34 -5.77
N ASP A 28 7.10 -3.38 -6.39
CA ASP A 28 5.79 -3.31 -7.07
C ASP A 28 4.65 -3.10 -6.08
N ALA A 29 4.69 -3.80 -4.94
CA ALA A 29 3.73 -3.62 -3.86
C ALA A 29 3.74 -2.18 -3.32
N MET A 30 4.93 -1.64 -3.06
CA MET A 30 5.11 -0.27 -2.60
C MET A 30 4.57 0.76 -3.61
N ARG A 31 4.74 0.54 -4.92
CA ARG A 31 4.15 1.39 -5.95
C ARG A 31 2.62 1.30 -5.92
N GLY A 32 2.08 0.09 -5.84
CA GLY A 32 0.63 -0.13 -5.70
C GLY A 32 0.05 0.56 -4.46
N LEU A 33 0.75 0.55 -3.32
CA LEU A 33 0.32 1.27 -2.12
C LEU A 33 0.13 2.78 -2.37
N THR A 34 1.02 3.40 -3.13
CA THR A 34 0.88 4.84 -3.43
C THR A 34 -0.25 5.15 -4.40
N GLU A 35 -0.62 4.20 -5.25
CA GLU A 35 -1.81 4.31 -6.11
C GLU A 35 -3.07 4.17 -5.25
N VAL A 36 -3.16 3.12 -4.42
CA VAL A 36 -4.25 2.91 -3.47
C VAL A 36 -4.44 4.13 -2.58
N ALA A 37 -3.38 4.67 -1.98
CA ALA A 37 -3.51 5.82 -1.08
C ALA A 37 -4.07 7.07 -1.75
N ARG A 38 -3.93 7.24 -3.08
CA ARG A 38 -4.53 8.36 -3.82
C ARG A 38 -6.04 8.21 -3.97
N ASP A 39 -6.52 6.99 -4.06
CA ASP A 39 -7.96 6.69 -4.17
C ASP A 39 -8.69 6.83 -2.83
N TRP A 40 -7.93 6.94 -1.73
CA TRP A 40 -8.43 7.00 -0.35
C TRP A 40 -8.12 8.36 0.32
N PRO A 41 -8.91 9.41 0.08
CA PRO A 41 -8.61 10.77 0.56
C PRO A 41 -8.71 10.95 2.08
N ARG A 42 -9.40 10.05 2.78
CA ARG A 42 -9.51 10.03 4.27
C ARG A 42 -8.71 8.90 4.90
N LEU A 43 -7.66 8.47 4.22
CA LEU A 43 -6.77 7.43 4.72
C LEU A 43 -6.15 7.81 6.07
N GLU A 44 -6.26 6.93 7.06
CA GLU A 44 -5.54 7.05 8.33
C GLU A 44 -4.23 6.27 8.30
N ARG A 45 -4.28 5.04 7.78
CA ARG A 45 -3.13 4.12 7.76
C ARG A 45 -3.32 3.02 6.73
N ILE A 46 -2.23 2.58 6.12
CA ILE A 46 -2.20 1.34 5.33
C ILE A 46 -1.17 0.38 5.92
N ASP A 47 -1.58 -0.87 6.18
CA ASP A 47 -0.68 -1.93 6.63
C ASP A 47 -0.35 -2.84 5.44
N LEU A 48 0.93 -3.01 5.13
CA LEU A 48 1.43 -3.88 4.06
C LEU A 48 1.77 -5.26 4.60
N TYR A 49 1.30 -6.29 3.92
CA TYR A 49 1.55 -7.68 4.22
C TYR A 49 2.17 -8.42 3.04
N ARG A 50 2.99 -9.43 3.37
CA ARG A 50 3.52 -10.43 2.45
C ARG A 50 3.10 -11.80 2.96
N GLY A 51 2.08 -12.39 2.34
CA GLY A 51 1.39 -13.56 2.89
C GLY A 51 0.90 -13.28 4.32
N ASN A 52 1.28 -14.11 5.29
CA ASN A 52 0.81 -13.95 6.67
C ASN A 52 1.70 -13.03 7.53
N CYS A 53 2.71 -12.40 6.94
CA CYS A 53 3.66 -11.56 7.65
C CYS A 53 3.36 -10.09 7.39
N GLU A 54 3.20 -9.30 8.45
CA GLU A 54 3.23 -7.83 8.34
C GLU A 54 4.64 -7.39 7.93
N VAL A 55 4.71 -6.54 6.92
CA VAL A 55 5.96 -5.95 6.43
C VAL A 55 6.17 -4.59 7.09
N ARG A 56 5.17 -3.70 6.96
CA ARG A 56 5.23 -2.32 7.46
C ARG A 56 3.86 -1.66 7.46
N SER A 57 3.62 -0.78 8.44
CA SER A 57 2.51 0.17 8.47
C SER A 57 2.92 1.55 7.93
N PHE A 58 2.02 2.24 7.24
CA PHE A 58 2.25 3.57 6.64
C PHE A 58 1.15 4.54 7.03
N VAL A 59 1.51 5.74 7.47
CA VAL A 59 0.59 6.89 7.53
C VAL A 59 0.66 7.69 6.22
N PRO A 60 -0.34 8.55 5.89
CA PRO A 60 -0.36 9.29 4.63
C PRO A 60 0.91 10.08 4.33
N SER A 61 1.56 10.65 5.35
CA SER A 61 2.82 11.38 5.20
C SER A 61 3.98 10.49 4.76
N ASP A 62 4.02 9.23 5.18
CA ASP A 62 5.07 8.29 4.74
C ASP A 62 4.95 8.04 3.24
N LEU A 63 3.71 7.82 2.77
CA LEU A 63 3.41 7.51 1.37
C LEU A 63 3.68 8.69 0.44
N ALA A 64 3.48 9.92 0.92
CA ALA A 64 3.83 11.14 0.18
C ALA A 64 5.34 11.29 -0.05
N THR A 65 6.16 10.70 0.83
CA THR A 65 7.63 10.76 0.74
C THR A 65 8.25 9.60 -0.02
N LEU A 66 7.46 8.59 -0.39
CA LEU A 66 7.95 7.46 -1.18
C LEU A 66 8.41 7.95 -2.55
N ARG A 67 9.73 7.97 -2.74
CA ARG A 67 10.35 8.24 -4.03
C ARG A 67 10.61 6.92 -4.72
N PHE A 68 9.71 6.53 -5.61
CA PHE A 68 10.05 5.53 -6.60
C PHE A 68 10.94 6.19 -7.65
N PRO A 69 12.11 5.62 -8.00
CA PRO A 69 12.75 5.99 -9.24
C PRO A 69 11.68 5.81 -10.31
N ARG A 70 11.36 6.90 -11.01
CA ARG A 70 10.43 6.90 -12.13
C ARG A 70 11.09 6.02 -13.19
N ALA A 71 10.86 4.71 -13.12
CA ALA A 71 11.29 3.79 -14.14
C ALA A 71 10.67 4.34 -15.42
N LEU A 72 11.53 4.72 -16.37
CA LEU A 72 11.14 5.24 -17.66
C LEU A 72 10.01 4.36 -18.19
N ALA A 73 8.83 4.94 -18.35
CA ALA A 73 7.87 4.41 -19.29
C ALA A 73 8.55 4.52 -20.66
N ALA A 74 8.99 3.37 -21.18
CA ALA A 74 9.43 3.17 -22.55
C ALA A 74 8.46 2.17 -23.19
#